data_AF-A0AA36E4W7-F1
#
_entry.id   AF-A0AA36E4W7-F1
#
_cell.length_a   1.000
_cell.length_b   1.000
_cell.length_c   1.000
_cell.angle_alpha   90.00
_cell.angle_beta   90.00
_cell.angle_gamma   90.00
#
_symmetry.space_group_name_H-M   'P 1'
#
loop_
_entity.id
_entity.type
_entity.pdbx_description
1 polymer ?
#
loop_
_entity_poly.entity_id
_entity_poly.type
_entity_poly.pdbx_seq_one_letter_code
_entity_poly.pdbx_strand_id
1 'polypeptide(L)'
;MGIDKTKLLRPQKMTFQFVEEGNWAKEAKIIKLKSQFGEAQEVKQAHQRDINPTLIEVAKRIINKEKPKEPILDVEWWDVQVLDFGTYGNVTKGGPPEDILKKEKITLYMEQPHPIELPAELTPPSPQPLKLTQKECKRLRTQRCLATEKARQEMIRLGLL
;
A
#
# COMPACT_ATOMS: atom_id res chain seq x y z
N MET A 1 -68.73 10.75 -45.02
CA MET A 1 -68.49 10.43 -43.61
C MET A 1 -67.13 11.01 -43.21
N GLY A 2 -67.13 12.27 -42.78
CA GLY A 2 -65.91 13.04 -42.51
C GLY A 2 -65.35 12.72 -41.13
N ILE A 3 -64.07 12.36 -41.06
CA ILE A 3 -63.35 12.13 -39.81
C ILE A 3 -62.81 13.49 -39.35
N ASP A 4 -63.26 13.96 -38.19
CA ASP A 4 -62.81 15.20 -37.55
C ASP A 4 -61.30 15.16 -37.28
N LYS A 5 -60.50 15.98 -37.98
CA LYS A 5 -59.03 16.07 -37.81
C LYS A 5 -58.59 16.57 -36.43
N THR A 6 -59.51 17.10 -35.63
CA THR A 6 -59.29 17.62 -34.28
C THR A 6 -59.44 16.57 -33.18
N LYS A 7 -59.87 15.34 -33.51
CA LYS A 7 -60.03 14.26 -32.53
C LYS A 7 -58.86 13.28 -32.61
N LEU A 8 -57.91 13.52 -31.72
CA LEU A 8 -56.87 12.59 -31.23
C LEU A 8 -55.75 12.22 -32.20
N LEU A 9 -54.93 13.21 -32.58
CA LEU A 9 -53.51 12.92 -32.81
C LEU A 9 -52.88 12.64 -31.44
N ARG A 10 -52.73 11.35 -31.09
CA ARG A 10 -51.95 10.94 -29.92
C ARG A 10 -50.54 11.54 -30.09
N PRO A 11 -50.00 12.30 -29.13
CA PRO A 11 -48.62 12.72 -29.16
C PRO A 11 -47.74 11.49 -29.35
N GLN A 12 -46.85 11.52 -30.35
CA GLN A 12 -45.94 10.42 -30.61
C GLN A 12 -45.21 10.09 -29.31
N LYS A 13 -45.34 8.83 -28.84
CA LYS A 13 -44.66 8.39 -27.62
C LYS A 13 -43.17 8.67 -27.80
N MET A 14 -42.60 9.50 -26.92
CA MET A 14 -41.16 9.73 -26.86
C MET A 14 -40.49 8.36 -26.72
N THR A 15 -39.67 7.99 -27.69
CA THR A 15 -38.82 6.81 -27.57
C THR A 15 -37.79 7.09 -26.48
N PHE A 16 -37.50 6.09 -25.66
CA PHE A 16 -36.45 6.21 -24.66
C PHE A 16 -35.12 6.42 -25.38
N GLN A 17 -34.60 7.65 -25.34
CA GLN A 17 -33.23 7.94 -25.73
C GLN A 17 -32.33 7.50 -24.59
N PHE A 18 -31.84 6.27 -24.69
CA PHE A 18 -30.84 5.78 -23.75
C PHE A 18 -29.54 6.54 -23.96
N VAL A 19 -28.97 7.03 -22.86
CA VAL A 19 -27.62 7.55 -22.86
C VAL A 19 -26.68 6.38 -23.13
N GLU A 20 -25.78 6.55 -24.10
CA GLU A 20 -24.79 5.53 -24.44
C GLU A 20 -24.00 5.09 -23.21
N GLU A 21 -23.67 3.80 -23.17
CA GLU A 21 -22.98 3.17 -22.05
C GLU A 21 -21.66 3.91 -21.73
N GLY A 22 -21.46 4.22 -20.46
CA GLY A 22 -20.20 4.81 -19.99
C GLY A 22 -20.13 6.33 -19.97
N ASN A 23 -21.11 7.08 -20.48
CA ASN A 23 -21.13 8.56 -20.34
C ASN A 23 -21.16 8.97 -18.86
N TRP A 24 -22.08 8.42 -18.08
CA TRP A 24 -22.16 8.66 -16.64
C TRP A 24 -20.94 8.14 -15.87
N ALA A 25 -20.30 7.08 -16.35
CA ALA A 25 -19.06 6.56 -15.74
C ALA A 25 -17.87 7.51 -15.98
N LYS A 26 -17.78 8.14 -17.17
CA LYS A 26 -16.78 9.17 -17.46
C LYS A 26 -17.02 10.42 -16.60
N GLU A 27 -18.26 10.87 -16.51
CA GLU A 27 -18.61 12.05 -15.72
C GLU A 27 -18.36 11.85 -14.23
N ALA A 28 -18.72 10.70 -13.67
CA ALA A 28 -18.42 10.35 -12.28
C ALA A 28 -16.91 10.31 -12.00
N LYS A 29 -16.09 9.85 -12.95
CA LYS A 29 -14.62 9.87 -12.83
C LYS A 29 -14.09 11.29 -12.81
N ILE A 30 -14.61 12.17 -13.67
CA ILE A 30 -14.24 13.60 -13.70
C ILE A 30 -14.64 14.26 -12.39
N ILE A 31 -15.83 14.01 -11.87
CA ILE A 31 -16.29 14.55 -10.58
C ILE A 31 -15.40 14.08 -9.43
N LYS A 32 -15.04 12.79 -9.38
CA LYS A 32 -14.09 12.27 -8.38
C LYS A 32 -12.71 12.92 -8.50
N LEU A 33 -12.21 13.12 -9.72
CA LEU A 33 -10.92 13.76 -9.97
C LEU A 33 -10.94 15.23 -9.53
N LYS A 34 -12.00 15.97 -9.90
CA LYS A 34 -12.22 17.37 -9.47
C LYS A 34 -12.37 17.49 -7.96
N SER A 35 -13.04 16.53 -7.31
CA SER A 35 -13.16 16.49 -5.85
C SER A 35 -11.83 16.23 -5.15
N GLN A 36 -10.96 15.39 -5.73
CA GLN A 36 -9.66 15.05 -5.15
C GLN A 36 -8.60 16.14 -5.35
N PHE A 37 -8.60 16.81 -6.50
CA PHE A 37 -7.50 17.68 -6.92
C PHE A 37 -7.89 19.17 -7.05
N GLY A 38 -9.18 19.52 -6.90
CA GLY A 38 -9.70 20.87 -7.09
C GLY A 38 -9.62 21.36 -8.55
N GLU A 39 -10.24 22.50 -8.85
CA GLU A 39 -10.28 23.07 -10.22
C GLU A 39 -8.89 23.53 -10.74
N ALA A 40 -7.94 23.75 -9.82
CA ALA A 40 -6.65 24.35 -10.14
C ALA A 40 -5.64 23.39 -10.82
N GLN A 41 -5.92 22.08 -10.88
CA GLN A 41 -4.95 21.08 -11.36
C GLN A 41 -5.23 20.54 -12.78
N GLU A 42 -6.41 20.77 -13.36
CA GLU A 42 -6.72 20.33 -14.74
C GLU A 42 -5.85 21.05 -15.78
N VAL A 43 -5.52 22.33 -15.56
CA VAL A 43 -4.74 23.14 -16.52
C VAL A 43 -3.28 22.69 -16.62
N LYS A 44 -2.71 22.11 -15.55
CA LYS A 44 -1.30 21.68 -15.52
C LYS A 44 -1.08 20.30 -16.16
N GLN A 45 -2.09 19.43 -16.17
CA GLN A 45 -1.96 18.08 -16.75
C GLN A 45 -2.13 18.03 -18.28
N ALA A 46 -2.64 19.10 -18.91
CA ALA A 46 -2.77 19.15 -20.38
C ALA A 46 -1.42 19.19 -21.12
N HIS A 47 -0.34 19.60 -20.43
CA HIS A 47 1.00 19.76 -21.01
C HIS A 47 1.89 18.50 -20.93
N GLN A 48 1.37 17.38 -20.43
CA GLN A 48 2.14 16.13 -20.25
C GLN A 48 1.51 14.92 -20.97
N ARG A 49 0.72 15.15 -22.03
CA ARG A 49 0.03 14.09 -22.78
C ARG A 49 0.85 13.46 -23.90
N ASP A 50 2.10 13.89 -24.11
CA ASP A 50 3.00 13.32 -25.14
C ASP A 50 3.93 12.22 -24.61
N ILE A 51 3.72 11.74 -23.38
CA ILE A 51 4.49 10.63 -22.81
C ILE A 51 3.58 9.42 -22.69
N ASN A 52 3.90 8.36 -23.45
CA ASN A 52 3.18 7.09 -23.46
C ASN A 52 3.00 6.55 -22.02
N PRO A 53 1.75 6.32 -21.55
CA PRO A 53 1.49 5.87 -20.18
C PRO A 53 1.91 4.41 -19.89
N THR A 54 2.37 3.66 -20.91
CA THR A 54 2.91 2.29 -20.76
C THR A 54 4.43 2.26 -20.64
N LEU A 55 5.12 3.39 -20.93
CA LEU A 55 6.56 3.49 -20.75
C LEU A 55 6.85 3.88 -19.29
N ILE A 56 6.86 2.88 -18.41
CA ILE A 56 7.51 3.03 -17.11
C ILE A 56 8.98 3.26 -17.41
N GLU A 57 9.47 4.48 -17.20
CA GLU A 57 10.90 4.81 -17.21
C GLU A 57 11.53 4.09 -16.01
N VAL A 58 11.81 2.79 -16.19
CA VAL A 58 12.62 1.99 -15.29
C VAL A 58 13.93 2.76 -15.18
N ALA A 59 14.13 3.36 -14.00
CA ALA A 59 15.23 4.22 -13.61
C ALA A 59 16.45 4.08 -14.52
N LYS A 60 16.91 5.21 -15.10
CA LYS A 60 18.20 5.35 -15.79
C LYS A 60 19.19 4.37 -15.18
N ARG A 61 19.49 3.27 -15.88
CA ARG A 61 20.51 2.32 -15.45
C ARG A 61 21.76 3.16 -15.25
N ILE A 62 22.16 3.34 -13.99
CA ILE A 62 23.46 3.89 -13.68
C ILE A 62 24.41 2.87 -14.29
N ILE A 63 24.97 3.21 -15.44
CA ILE A 63 26.09 2.48 -16.02
C ILE A 63 27.19 2.72 -15.00
N ASN A 64 27.30 1.80 -14.03
CA ASN A 64 28.44 1.75 -13.14
C ASN A 64 29.64 1.62 -14.07
N LYS A 65 30.36 2.72 -14.26
CA LYS A 65 31.70 2.70 -14.88
C LYS A 65 32.41 1.55 -14.21
N GLU A 66 32.88 0.60 -15.01
CA GLU A 66 33.61 -0.58 -14.58
C GLU A 66 34.58 -0.13 -13.49
N LYS A 67 34.24 -0.46 -12.23
CA LYS A 67 35.14 -0.15 -11.11
C LYS A 67 36.47 -0.80 -11.49
N PRO A 68 37.62 -0.11 -11.32
CA PRO A 68 38.90 -0.76 -11.55
C PRO A 68 38.85 -2.09 -10.80
N LYS A 69 39.06 -3.19 -11.53
CA LYS A 69 39.06 -4.53 -10.94
C LYS A 69 40.10 -4.47 -9.82
N GLU A 70 39.63 -4.39 -8.58
CA GLU A 70 40.49 -4.51 -7.42
C GLU A 70 41.31 -5.79 -7.66
N PRO A 71 42.63 -5.74 -7.48
CA PRO A 71 43.44 -6.93 -7.69
C PRO A 71 42.81 -8.04 -6.86
N ILE A 72 42.48 -9.15 -7.52
CA ILE A 72 41.91 -10.31 -6.86
C ILE A 72 42.91 -10.68 -5.78
N LEU A 73 42.53 -10.44 -4.52
CA LEU A 73 43.38 -10.78 -3.40
C LEU A 73 43.49 -12.30 -3.37
N ASP A 74 44.71 -12.80 -3.15
CA ASP A 74 44.96 -14.25 -3.03
C ASP A 74 44.20 -14.87 -1.85
N VAL A 75 43.69 -14.05 -0.92
CA VAL A 75 42.89 -14.45 0.24
C VAL A 75 41.62 -13.61 0.35
N GLU A 76 40.50 -14.28 0.59
CA GLU A 76 39.21 -13.64 0.81
C GLU A 76 39.21 -12.88 2.15
N TRP A 77 38.65 -11.68 2.18
CA TRP A 77 38.75 -10.75 3.32
C TRP A 77 38.17 -11.29 4.64
N TRP A 78 37.30 -12.31 4.59
CA TRP A 78 36.77 -12.98 5.77
C TRP A 78 37.70 -14.09 6.30
N ASP A 79 38.44 -14.77 5.41
CA ASP A 79 39.37 -15.86 5.76
C ASP A 79 40.65 -15.35 6.44
N VAL A 80 41.04 -14.09 6.18
CA VAL A 80 42.19 -13.43 6.82
C VAL A 80 42.14 -13.52 8.34
N GLN A 81 40.93 -13.50 8.92
CA GLN A 81 40.74 -13.53 10.35
C GLN A 81 40.91 -14.92 10.97
N VAL A 82 40.71 -15.97 10.18
CA VAL A 82 40.71 -17.37 10.60
C VAL A 82 42.07 -18.02 10.35
N LEU A 83 42.77 -17.60 9.30
CA LEU A 83 44.11 -18.09 8.95
C LEU A 83 45.20 -17.54 9.87
N ASP A 84 46.16 -18.37 10.28
CA ASP A 84 47.30 -17.96 11.12
C ASP A 84 48.18 -16.92 10.42
N PHE A 85 48.62 -17.24 9.20
CA PHE A 85 49.54 -16.42 8.40
C PHE A 85 48.86 -15.51 7.38
N GLY A 86 47.51 -15.48 7.35
CA GLY A 86 46.74 -14.65 6.43
C GLY A 86 46.88 -15.03 4.94
N THR A 87 47.45 -16.20 4.63
CA THR A 87 47.71 -16.72 3.27
C THR A 87 47.46 -18.22 3.21
N TYR A 88 46.88 -18.73 2.11
CA TYR A 88 46.68 -20.18 1.90
C TYR A 88 47.97 -20.97 1.59
N GLY A 89 49.14 -20.33 1.55
CA GLY A 89 50.39 -20.94 1.10
C GLY A 89 50.88 -22.13 1.95
N ASN A 90 50.42 -22.25 3.20
CA ASN A 90 50.72 -23.42 4.05
C ASN A 90 49.89 -24.66 3.67
N VAL A 91 48.70 -24.47 3.08
CA VAL A 91 47.86 -25.57 2.57
C VAL A 91 48.55 -26.26 1.39
N THR A 92 49.20 -25.49 0.52
CA THR A 92 49.84 -25.99 -0.71
C THR A 92 51.14 -26.75 -0.45
N LYS A 93 51.80 -26.51 0.70
CA LYS A 93 53.10 -27.10 1.06
C LYS A 93 52.98 -28.42 1.85
N GLY A 94 51.76 -28.91 2.09
CA GLY A 94 51.54 -30.17 2.83
C GLY A 94 51.89 -30.09 4.32
N GLY A 95 51.86 -28.89 4.91
CA GLY A 95 52.00 -28.72 6.35
C GLY A 95 50.80 -29.32 7.10
N PRO A 96 50.95 -29.67 8.40
CA PRO A 96 49.83 -30.18 9.19
C PRO A 96 48.68 -29.16 9.20
N PRO A 97 47.42 -29.60 9.07
CA PRO A 97 46.24 -28.72 9.00
C PRO A 97 46.05 -27.87 10.26
N GLU A 98 46.71 -28.28 11.34
CA GLU A 98 46.68 -27.63 12.65
C GLU A 98 47.43 -26.29 12.71
N ASP A 99 48.38 -26.05 11.80
CA ASP A 99 49.22 -24.84 11.76
C ASP A 99 48.69 -23.79 10.76
N ILE A 100 47.50 -24.03 10.23
CA ILE A 100 46.86 -23.18 9.21
C ILE A 100 45.81 -22.25 9.84
N LEU A 101 45.17 -22.72 10.92
CA LEU A 101 44.00 -22.08 11.51
C LEU A 101 44.30 -21.57 12.92
N LYS A 102 43.87 -20.34 13.20
CA LYS A 102 43.90 -19.72 14.52
C LYS A 102 42.98 -20.45 15.49
N LYS A 103 43.51 -21.45 16.20
CA LYS A 103 42.79 -22.24 17.22
C LYS A 103 42.18 -21.36 18.31
N GLU A 104 42.77 -20.20 18.59
CA GLU A 104 42.27 -19.23 19.57
C GLU A 104 40.91 -18.63 19.19
N LYS A 105 40.62 -18.50 17.89
CA LYS A 105 39.37 -17.90 17.39
C LYS A 105 38.27 -18.91 17.11
N ILE A 106 38.63 -20.16 16.87
CA ILE A 106 37.65 -21.22 16.54
C ILE A 106 37.22 -21.89 17.84
N THR A 107 36.08 -21.46 18.37
CA THR A 107 35.46 -22.08 19.55
C THR A 107 34.27 -22.97 19.17
N LEU A 108 33.91 -23.92 20.04
CA LEU A 108 32.69 -24.73 19.90
C LEU A 108 31.40 -23.89 19.97
N TYR A 109 31.48 -22.68 20.54
CA TYR A 109 30.34 -21.82 20.77
C TYR A 109 29.97 -21.02 19.51
N MET A 110 28.68 -20.88 19.28
CA MET A 110 28.12 -20.02 18.24
C MET A 110 27.66 -18.71 18.87
N GLU A 111 28.21 -17.59 18.41
CA GLU A 111 27.77 -16.26 18.82
C GLU A 111 26.38 -15.95 18.25
N GLN A 112 25.46 -15.51 19.11
CA GLN A 112 24.17 -14.99 18.67
C GLN A 112 24.31 -13.48 18.49
N PRO A 113 24.20 -12.95 17.26
CA PRO A 113 24.31 -11.51 17.04
C PRO A 113 23.22 -10.78 17.83
N HIS A 114 23.57 -9.60 18.34
CA HIS A 114 22.63 -8.77 19.09
C HIS A 114 21.39 -8.48 18.24
N PRO A 115 20.17 -8.73 18.77
CA PRO A 115 18.94 -8.37 18.06
C PRO A 115 18.94 -6.88 17.73
N ILE A 116 18.97 -6.55 16.43
CA ILE A 116 18.91 -5.16 15.97
C ILE A 116 17.48 -4.68 16.14
N GLU A 117 17.31 -3.55 16.83
CA GLU A 117 16.01 -2.89 16.90
C GLU A 117 15.60 -2.44 15.50
N LEU A 118 14.35 -2.71 15.14
CA LEU A 118 13.85 -2.35 13.81
C LEU A 118 13.99 -0.83 13.61
N PRO A 119 14.53 -0.36 12.46
CA PRO A 119 14.82 1.06 12.23
C PRO A 119 13.61 2.01 12.31
N ALA A 120 12.39 1.47 12.23
CA ALA A 120 11.17 2.24 12.33
C ALA A 120 10.46 1.87 13.63
N GLU A 121 10.19 2.90 14.45
CA GLU A 121 9.18 2.84 15.49
C GLU A 121 7.92 2.27 14.82
N LEU A 122 7.54 1.04 15.19
CA LEU A 122 6.43 0.34 14.56
C LEU A 122 5.25 1.30 14.56
N THR A 123 4.73 1.66 13.38
CA THR A 123 3.46 2.38 13.27
C THR A 123 2.51 1.70 14.26
N PRO A 124 1.91 2.44 15.22
CA PRO A 124 1.15 1.80 16.29
C PRO A 124 0.18 0.82 15.66
N PRO A 125 0.16 -0.44 16.13
CA PRO A 125 -0.65 -1.47 15.50
C PRO A 125 -2.08 -0.93 15.42
N SER A 126 -2.68 -1.03 14.23
CA SER A 126 -4.02 -0.51 14.01
C SER A 126 -4.95 -1.01 15.12
N PRO A 127 -5.77 -0.15 15.74
CA PRO A 127 -6.57 -0.53 16.90
C PRO A 127 -7.42 -1.76 16.58
N GLN A 128 -7.30 -2.78 17.43
CA GLN A 128 -8.00 -4.05 17.22
C GLN A 128 -9.51 -3.83 17.32
N PRO A 129 -10.32 -4.29 16.34
CA PRO A 129 -11.77 -4.14 16.41
C PRO A 129 -12.35 -5.03 17.53
N LEU A 130 -12.91 -4.41 18.57
CA LEU A 130 -13.64 -5.09 19.64
C LEU A 130 -14.99 -5.58 19.13
N LYS A 131 -15.12 -6.90 18.98
CA LYS A 131 -16.37 -7.54 18.57
C LYS A 131 -17.24 -7.78 19.82
N LEU A 132 -18.40 -7.13 19.87
CA LEU A 132 -19.41 -7.41 20.89
C LEU A 132 -20.16 -8.70 20.56
N THR A 133 -20.58 -9.43 21.59
CA THR A 133 -21.45 -10.59 21.42
C THR A 133 -22.85 -10.16 20.97
N GLN A 134 -23.62 -11.05 20.35
CA GLN A 134 -24.99 -10.74 19.93
C GLN A 134 -25.89 -10.32 21.11
N LYS A 135 -25.67 -10.88 22.30
CA LYS A 135 -26.43 -10.54 23.51
C LYS A 135 -26.14 -9.10 23.96
N GLU A 136 -24.87 -8.70 23.93
CA GLU A 136 -24.44 -7.34 24.27
C GLU A 136 -24.92 -6.32 23.23
N CYS A 137 -24.82 -6.64 21.95
CA CYS A 137 -25.39 -5.81 20.88
C CYS A 137 -26.89 -5.58 21.07
N LYS A 138 -27.65 -6.64 21.38
CA LYS A 138 -29.09 -6.53 21.68
C LYS A 138 -29.33 -5.68 22.92
N ARG A 139 -28.58 -5.89 24.00
CA ARG A 139 -28.67 -5.08 25.22
C ARG A 139 -28.41 -3.59 24.94
N LEU A 140 -27.36 -3.28 24.19
CA LEU A 140 -26.97 -1.91 23.86
C LEU A 140 -28.02 -1.23 22.97
N ARG A 141 -28.59 -1.96 22.00
CA ARG A 141 -29.74 -1.49 21.21
C ARG A 141 -30.93 -1.17 22.08
N THR A 142 -31.34 -2.08 22.97
CA THR A 142 -32.50 -1.87 23.86
C THR A 142 -32.28 -0.67 24.78
N GLN A 143 -31.09 -0.52 25.36
CA GLN A 143 -30.75 0.64 26.20
C GLN A 143 -30.84 1.96 25.42
N ARG A 144 -30.34 1.99 24.18
CA ARG A 144 -30.46 3.16 23.30
C ARG A 144 -31.91 3.50 22.99
N CYS A 145 -32.73 2.50 22.65
CA CYS A 145 -34.16 2.68 22.39
C CYS A 145 -34.89 3.28 23.60
N LEU A 146 -34.67 2.71 24.80
CA LEU A 146 -35.27 3.22 26.04
C LEU A 146 -34.81 4.64 26.36
N ALA A 147 -33.53 4.97 26.13
CA ALA A 147 -33.02 6.31 26.35
C ALA A 147 -33.65 7.33 25.39
N THR A 148 -33.76 7.00 24.09
CA THR A 148 -34.39 7.87 23.11
C THR A 148 -35.88 8.09 23.40
N GLU A 149 -36.58 7.06 23.87
CA GLU A 149 -38.00 7.16 24.19
C GLU A 149 -38.25 7.99 25.44
N LYS A 150 -37.42 7.82 26.47
CA LYS A 150 -37.44 8.69 27.66
C LYS A 150 -37.15 10.15 27.31
N ALA A 151 -36.09 10.41 26.53
CA ALA A 151 -35.75 11.76 26.08
C ALA A 151 -36.90 12.40 25.28
N ARG A 152 -37.56 11.64 24.41
CA ARG A 152 -38.75 12.11 23.68
C ARG A 152 -39.92 12.42 24.61
N GLN A 153 -40.19 11.55 25.59
CA GLN A 153 -41.25 11.80 26.58
C GLN A 153 -40.96 13.05 27.42
N GLU A 154 -39.70 13.27 27.82
CA GLU A 154 -39.28 14.48 28.52
C GLU A 154 -39.45 15.74 27.66
N MET A 155 -39.09 15.68 26.37
CA MET A 155 -39.32 16.79 25.43
C MET A 155 -40.81 17.12 25.29
N ILE A 156 -41.69 16.12 25.22
CA ILE A 156 -43.14 16.32 25.18
C ILE A 156 -43.64 16.93 26.50
N ARG A 157 -43.15 16.47 27.65
CA ARG A 157 -43.52 17.04 28.97
C ARG A 157 -43.12 18.51 29.10
N LEU A 158 -41.99 18.89 28.50
CA LEU A 158 -41.51 20.27 28.46
C LEU A 158 -42.19 21.11 27.37
N GLY A 159 -43.01 20.51 26.50
CA GLY A 159 -43.66 21.19 25.38
C GLY A 159 -42.69 21.61 24.26
N LEU A 160 -41.52 20.98 24.20
CA LEU A 160 -40.48 21.25 23.20
C LEU A 160 -40.66 20.42 21.91
N LEU A 161 -41.68 19.55 21.86
CA LEU A 161 -41.99 18.65 20.75
C LEU A 161 -43.49 18.51 20.53
#